data_AF-A0A9D7GG47-F1
#
_entry.id   AF-A0A9D7GG47-F1
#
_cell.length_a   1.000
_cell.length_b   1.000
_cell.length_c   1.000
_cell.angle_alpha   90.00
_cell.angle_beta   90.00
_cell.angle_gamma   90.00
#
_symmetry.space_group_name_H-M   'P 1'
#
loop_
_entity.id
_entity.type
_entity.pdbx_description
1 polymer ?
#
loop_
_entity_poly.entity_id
_entity_poly.type
_entity_poly.pdbx_seq_one_letter_code
_entity_poly.pdbx_strand_id
1 'polypeptide(L)'
;MILTDTKPKNYISAAQYQVHFEDWDTLRSIIEDPIYSQVLVIADENTEKLCLHILFENIARQVRVLTFPAGEKHKNLMTCHMIFEKMLQKNIDRNCLVVLLGGGVVGDMGGFCSATFKRGLPFIYLPTTLLSQVDASIGGKLGVDVNGIKNVAGIFQNPKNVFVFTEFLQTLPEIHIRNGFAEMIKHWLIADRETFDTAHAHRDFIYKKLQKLY
;
A
#
# COMPACT_ATOMS: atom_id res chain seq x y z
N MET A 1 -17.49 -4.47 -23.66
CA MET A 1 -16.10 -4.74 -24.12
C MET A 1 -16.03 -6.19 -24.58
N ILE A 2 -15.68 -6.41 -25.84
CA ILE A 2 -15.63 -7.72 -26.51
C ILE A 2 -14.51 -8.55 -25.87
N LEU A 3 -14.84 -9.76 -25.42
CA LEU A 3 -13.89 -10.73 -24.84
C LEU A 3 -13.08 -11.37 -25.97
N THR A 4 -11.86 -10.87 -26.20
CA THR A 4 -10.84 -11.61 -26.95
C THR A 4 -9.94 -12.37 -25.99
N ASP A 5 -9.66 -13.61 -26.37
CA ASP A 5 -8.99 -14.70 -25.66
C ASP A 5 -7.51 -14.41 -25.31
N THR A 6 -7.29 -13.46 -24.41
CA THR A 6 -6.01 -13.23 -23.72
C THR A 6 -6.30 -13.38 -22.24
N LYS A 7 -5.49 -14.17 -21.50
CA LYS A 7 -5.56 -14.19 -20.03
C LYS A 7 -5.68 -12.73 -19.54
N PRO A 8 -6.68 -12.40 -18.71
CA PRO A 8 -6.85 -11.02 -18.26
C PRO A 8 -5.53 -10.57 -17.64
N LYS A 9 -5.06 -9.37 -18.00
CA LYS A 9 -3.88 -8.80 -17.36
C LYS A 9 -4.17 -8.67 -15.88
N ASN A 10 -3.33 -9.27 -15.04
CA ASN A 10 -3.42 -9.14 -13.58
C ASN A 10 -2.87 -7.78 -13.09
N TYR A 11 -2.85 -6.75 -13.95
CA TYR A 11 -2.42 -5.42 -13.58
C TYR A 11 -3.12 -4.35 -14.42
N ILE A 12 -3.18 -3.14 -13.86
CA ILE A 12 -3.51 -1.91 -14.59
C ILE A 12 -2.28 -0.99 -14.61
N SER A 13 -2.15 -0.19 -15.67
CA SER A 13 -1.09 0.81 -15.77
C SER A 13 -1.57 2.14 -15.20
N ALA A 14 -0.90 2.63 -14.16
CA ALA A 14 -0.92 4.03 -13.81
C ALA A 14 0.09 4.79 -14.69
N ALA A 15 0.13 6.13 -14.59
CA ALA A 15 0.96 6.96 -15.47
C ALA A 15 2.45 6.55 -15.52
N GLN A 16 3.02 6.04 -14.42
CA GLN A 16 4.47 5.75 -14.30
C GLN A 16 4.79 4.41 -13.60
N TYR A 17 3.78 3.64 -13.21
CA TYR A 17 3.95 2.38 -12.48
C TYR A 17 2.75 1.46 -12.73
N GLN A 18 2.88 0.19 -12.36
CA GLN A 18 1.79 -0.79 -12.49
C GLN A 18 1.15 -1.06 -11.12
N VAL A 19 -0.15 -1.31 -11.15
CA VAL A 19 -0.91 -1.82 -10.01
C VAL A 19 -1.27 -3.25 -10.34
N HIS A 20 -0.63 -4.19 -9.66
CA HIS A 20 -0.84 -5.62 -9.84
C HIS A 20 -1.90 -6.13 -8.85
N PHE A 21 -2.65 -7.15 -9.25
CA PHE A 21 -3.70 -7.80 -8.48
C PHE A 21 -3.38 -9.29 -8.37
N GLU A 22 -3.27 -9.80 -7.15
CA GLU A 22 -3.01 -11.23 -6.89
C GLU A 22 -1.75 -11.78 -7.60
N ASP A 23 -0.73 -10.94 -7.77
CA ASP A 23 0.49 -11.23 -8.55
C ASP A 23 1.71 -11.41 -7.63
N TRP A 24 1.72 -12.52 -6.90
CA TRP A 24 2.85 -12.87 -6.02
C TRP A 24 4.13 -13.12 -6.80
N ASP A 25 4.05 -13.63 -8.03
CA ASP A 25 5.24 -13.96 -8.83
C ASP A 25 6.02 -12.71 -9.23
N THR A 26 5.33 -11.66 -9.71
CA THR A 26 5.99 -10.40 -10.02
C THR A 26 6.55 -9.72 -8.77
N LEU A 27 5.80 -9.73 -7.66
CA LEU A 27 6.29 -9.20 -6.39
C LEU A 27 7.59 -9.90 -5.96
N ARG A 28 7.59 -11.23 -6.00
CA ARG A 28 8.72 -12.07 -5.61
C ARG A 28 9.93 -11.78 -6.49
N SER A 29 9.75 -11.71 -7.80
CA SER A 29 10.82 -11.35 -8.74
C SER A 29 11.46 -9.99 -8.43
N ILE A 30 10.69 -9.00 -7.97
CA ILE A 30 11.20 -7.66 -7.62
C ILE A 30 11.93 -7.69 -6.27
N ILE A 31 11.35 -8.34 -5.27
CA ILE A 31 11.96 -8.46 -3.94
C ILE A 31 13.27 -9.26 -4.00
N GLU A 32 13.32 -10.30 -4.83
CA GLU A 32 14.45 -11.21 -4.96
C GLU A 32 15.53 -10.70 -5.92
N ASP A 33 15.31 -9.56 -6.60
CA ASP A 33 16.26 -8.98 -7.54
C ASP A 33 17.59 -8.62 -6.84
N PRO A 34 18.73 -9.18 -7.28
CA PRO A 34 20.03 -8.91 -6.68
C PRO A 34 20.53 -7.47 -6.90
N ILE A 35 19.85 -6.65 -7.71
CA ILE A 35 20.16 -5.22 -7.85
C ILE A 35 20.04 -4.48 -6.51
N TYR A 36 19.11 -4.93 -5.65
CA TYR A 36 18.93 -4.34 -4.33
C TYR A 36 19.92 -4.98 -3.37
N SER A 37 20.65 -4.19 -2.60
CA SER A 37 21.56 -4.71 -1.56
C SER A 37 20.78 -5.27 -0.37
N GLN A 38 19.63 -4.66 -0.06
CA GLN A 38 18.79 -4.94 1.09
C GLN A 38 17.32 -4.73 0.76
N VAL A 39 16.44 -5.46 1.45
CA VAL A 39 15.00 -5.21 1.44
C VAL A 39 14.54 -4.83 2.84
N LEU A 40 13.85 -3.70 2.96
CA LEU A 40 13.30 -3.19 4.20
C LEU A 40 11.77 -3.15 4.12
N VAL A 41 11.09 -3.91 4.96
CA VAL A 41 9.65 -3.78 5.18
C VAL A 41 9.39 -2.70 6.23
N ILE A 42 8.57 -1.71 5.88
CA ILE A 42 8.02 -0.73 6.82
C ILE A 42 6.53 -1.04 7.03
N ALA A 43 6.13 -1.21 8.29
CA ALA A 43 4.76 -1.52 8.68
C ALA A 43 4.41 -0.83 10.00
N ASP A 44 3.11 -0.70 10.31
CA ASP A 44 2.68 -0.39 11.68
C ASP A 44 2.55 -1.67 12.54
N GLU A 45 2.45 -1.52 13.85
CA GLU A 45 2.41 -2.65 14.80
C GLU A 45 1.26 -3.65 14.54
N ASN A 46 0.11 -3.17 14.08
CA ASN A 46 -1.03 -4.02 13.76
C ASN A 46 -0.75 -4.83 12.49
N THR A 47 -0.21 -4.17 11.47
CA THR A 47 0.14 -4.80 10.21
C THR A 47 1.29 -5.80 10.36
N GLU A 48 2.28 -5.49 11.21
CA GLU A 48 3.33 -6.43 11.59
C GLU A 48 2.74 -7.73 12.14
N LYS A 49 1.80 -7.61 13.07
CA LYS A 49 1.17 -8.76 13.72
C LYS A 49 0.26 -9.55 12.78
N LEU A 50 -0.49 -8.86 11.92
CA LEU A 50 -1.60 -9.46 11.18
C LEU A 50 -1.30 -9.80 9.71
N CYS A 51 -0.34 -9.12 9.08
CA CYS A 51 -0.12 -9.25 7.63
C CYS A 51 1.30 -9.67 7.26
N LEU A 52 2.29 -9.49 8.15
CA LEU A 52 3.69 -9.76 7.81
C LEU A 52 3.96 -11.24 7.48
N HIS A 53 3.26 -12.16 8.16
CA HIS A 53 3.41 -13.60 7.92
C HIS A 53 3.02 -13.99 6.48
N ILE A 54 1.93 -13.41 5.94
CA ILE A 54 1.49 -13.62 4.55
C ILE A 54 2.59 -13.23 3.57
N LEU A 55 3.28 -12.10 3.81
CA LEU A 55 4.42 -11.70 2.97
C LEU A 55 5.57 -12.72 3.06
N PHE A 56 5.91 -13.17 4.27
CA PHE A 56 7.02 -14.12 4.48
C PHE A 56 6.76 -15.51 3.90
N GLU A 57 5.51 -15.96 3.87
CA GLU A 57 5.14 -17.22 3.23
C GLU A 57 5.31 -17.19 1.69
N ASN A 58 5.32 -15.99 1.10
CA ASN A 58 5.38 -15.80 -0.35
C ASN A 58 6.76 -15.36 -0.88
N ILE A 59 7.76 -15.11 -0.01
CA ILE A 59 9.11 -14.68 -0.42
C ILE A 59 10.18 -15.56 0.23
N ALA A 60 11.30 -15.81 -0.47
CA ALA A 60 12.42 -16.55 0.10
C ALA A 60 13.54 -15.64 0.65
N ARG A 61 13.61 -14.39 0.18
CA ARG A 61 14.68 -13.45 0.54
C ARG A 61 14.55 -12.98 1.99
N GLN A 62 15.67 -12.93 2.70
CA GLN A 62 15.75 -12.30 4.01
C GLN A 62 15.45 -10.80 3.89
N VAL A 63 14.48 -10.33 4.68
CA VAL A 63 14.11 -8.90 4.75
C VAL A 63 14.33 -8.36 6.16
N ARG A 64 14.60 -7.06 6.24
CA ARG A 64 14.61 -6.33 7.51
C ARG A 64 13.23 -5.75 7.76
N VAL A 65 12.79 -5.74 9.00
CA VAL A 65 11.50 -5.15 9.39
C VAL A 65 11.74 -3.94 10.27
N LEU A 66 10.99 -2.88 10.01
CA LEU A 66 10.94 -1.64 10.80
C LEU A 66 9.49 -1.30 11.07
N THR A 67 9.14 -1.25 12.35
CA THR A 67 7.77 -0.97 12.76
C THR A 67 7.63 0.25 13.64
N PHE A 68 6.45 0.86 13.56
CA PHE A 68 6.07 2.06 14.29
C PHE A 68 4.63 1.94 14.83
N PRO A 69 4.24 2.74 15.84
CA PRO A 69 2.92 2.64 16.45
C PRO A 69 1.78 2.93 15.47
N ALA A 70 0.67 2.17 15.55
CA ALA A 70 -0.40 2.26 14.58
C ALA A 70 -1.33 3.47 14.78
N GLY A 71 -1.88 3.95 13.67
CA GLY A 71 -2.95 4.94 13.65
C GLY A 71 -2.50 6.36 13.30
N GLU A 72 -3.48 7.15 12.87
CA GLU A 72 -3.29 8.46 12.27
C GLU A 72 -2.55 9.47 13.16
N LYS A 73 -2.71 9.38 14.49
CA LYS A 73 -1.99 10.24 15.45
C LYS A 73 -0.46 10.12 15.35
N HIS A 74 0.03 9.01 14.82
CA HIS A 74 1.46 8.76 14.61
C HIS A 74 1.96 9.20 13.23
N LYS A 75 1.08 9.69 12.35
CA LYS A 75 1.42 10.19 11.02
C LYS A 75 2.02 11.61 11.11
N ASN A 76 3.20 11.73 11.70
CA ASN A 76 3.82 13.02 12.02
C ASN A 76 5.35 12.95 11.89
N LEU A 77 6.00 14.13 11.91
CA LEU A 77 7.46 14.24 11.75
C LEU A 77 8.27 13.58 12.87
N MET A 78 7.71 13.41 14.07
CA MET A 78 8.39 12.71 15.16
C MET A 78 8.53 11.21 14.86
N THR A 79 7.46 10.59 14.34
CA THR A 79 7.53 9.21 13.89
C THR A 79 8.45 9.06 12.68
N CYS A 80 8.46 10.02 11.74
CA CYS A 80 9.44 10.02 10.64
C CYS A 80 10.88 10.06 11.16
N HIS A 81 11.17 10.90 12.15
CA HIS A 81 12.49 10.98 12.76
C HIS A 81 12.91 9.63 13.34
N MET A 82 12.04 8.97 14.11
CA MET A 82 12.27 7.62 14.64
C MET A 82 12.48 6.57 13.54
N ILE A 83 11.74 6.64 12.43
CA ILE A 83 11.96 5.78 11.26
C ILE A 83 13.36 6.02 10.69
N PHE A 84 13.78 7.28 10.52
CA PHE A 84 15.12 7.60 10.02
C PHE A 84 16.24 7.09 10.92
N GLU A 85 16.12 7.25 12.24
CA GLU A 85 17.09 6.72 13.20
C GLU A 85 17.21 5.20 13.09
N LYS A 86 16.09 4.49 13.03
CA LYS A 86 16.07 3.03 12.85
C LYS A 86 16.67 2.60 11.50
N MET A 87 16.44 3.35 10.42
CA MET A 87 17.06 3.10 9.12
C MET A 87 18.58 3.30 9.17
N LEU A 88 19.07 4.31 9.88
CA LEU A 88 20.51 4.52 10.10
C LEU A 88 21.12 3.37 10.91
N GLN A 89 20.50 2.97 12.02
CA GLN A 89 20.96 1.87 12.87
C GLN A 89 21.02 0.53 12.12
N LYS A 90 20.09 0.30 11.18
CA LYS A 90 20.07 -0.89 10.31
C LYS A 90 21.03 -0.80 9.12
N ASN A 91 21.83 0.26 9.03
CA ASN A 91 22.77 0.55 7.93
C ASN A 91 22.09 0.51 6.55
N ILE A 92 20.85 1.00 6.45
CA ILE A 92 20.13 1.04 5.16
C ILE A 92 20.89 1.96 4.20
N ASP A 93 21.31 1.42 3.05
CA ASP A 93 22.01 2.15 2.00
C ASP A 93 21.06 2.68 0.90
N ARG A 94 21.61 3.26 -0.18
CA ARG A 94 20.83 3.82 -1.29
C ARG A 94 20.25 2.78 -2.26
N ASN A 95 20.78 1.56 -2.25
CA ASN A 95 20.36 0.46 -3.10
C ASN A 95 19.35 -0.45 -2.37
N CYS A 96 18.83 -0.02 -1.21
CA CYS A 96 17.78 -0.73 -0.52
C CYS A 96 16.42 -0.54 -1.19
N LEU A 97 15.68 -1.63 -1.40
CA LEU A 97 14.26 -1.60 -1.72
C LEU A 97 13.43 -1.48 -0.45
N VAL A 98 12.53 -0.50 -0.39
CA VAL A 98 11.55 -0.41 0.69
C VAL A 98 10.22 -1.04 0.26
N VAL A 99 9.68 -1.92 1.10
CA VAL A 99 8.35 -2.52 0.94
C VAL A 99 7.44 -1.87 1.98
N LEU A 100 6.52 -1.03 1.52
CA LEU A 100 5.48 -0.47 2.39
C LEU A 100 4.39 -1.52 2.53
N LEU A 101 4.22 -2.07 3.74
CA LEU A 101 3.17 -3.04 4.03
C LEU A 101 2.23 -2.41 5.05
N GLY A 102 1.03 -2.00 4.64
CA GLY A 102 0.09 -1.34 5.53
C GLY A 102 -1.04 -0.57 4.85
N GLY A 103 -1.83 0.14 5.66
CA GLY A 103 -2.85 1.07 5.19
C GLY A 103 -2.29 2.44 4.79
N GLY A 104 -3.19 3.40 4.55
CA GLY A 104 -2.83 4.75 4.09
C GLY A 104 -1.78 5.48 4.95
N VAL A 105 -1.77 5.28 6.28
CA VAL A 105 -0.75 5.85 7.17
C VAL A 105 0.65 5.32 6.83
N VAL A 106 0.80 4.01 6.63
CA VAL A 106 2.07 3.40 6.24
C VAL A 106 2.48 3.83 4.84
N GLY A 107 1.53 3.86 3.90
CA GLY A 107 1.76 4.34 2.54
C GLY A 107 2.31 5.77 2.50
N ASP A 108 1.60 6.70 3.14
CA ASP A 108 1.95 8.12 3.10
C ASP A 108 3.24 8.42 3.88
N MET A 109 3.32 7.97 5.14
CA MET A 109 4.46 8.28 6.01
C MET A 109 5.69 7.44 5.67
N GLY A 110 5.51 6.13 5.44
CA GLY A 110 6.60 5.25 5.06
C GLY A 110 7.13 5.59 3.67
N GLY A 111 6.24 5.95 2.74
CA GLY A 111 6.63 6.49 1.44
C GLY A 111 7.36 7.82 1.55
N PHE A 112 6.87 8.77 2.35
CA PHE A 112 7.56 10.03 2.61
C PHE A 112 8.97 9.77 3.14
N CYS A 113 9.10 8.89 4.16
CA CYS A 113 10.40 8.53 4.70
C CYS A 113 11.32 7.92 3.63
N SER A 114 10.80 7.01 2.79
CA SER A 114 11.56 6.38 1.71
C SER A 114 12.02 7.41 0.67
N ALA A 115 11.16 8.35 0.29
CA ALA A 115 11.46 9.39 -0.69
C ALA A 115 12.49 10.41 -0.18
N THR A 116 12.54 10.68 1.12
CA THR A 116 13.46 11.67 1.69
C THR A 116 14.76 11.06 2.23
N PHE A 117 14.73 9.80 2.68
CA PHE A 117 15.91 9.15 3.25
C PHE A 117 17.02 8.99 2.21
N LYS A 118 18.23 9.45 2.54
CA LYS A 118 19.37 9.52 1.61
C LYS A 118 19.03 10.14 0.24
N ARG A 119 18.04 11.04 0.19
CA ARG A 119 17.50 11.69 -1.02
C ARG A 119 16.74 10.75 -1.97
N GLY A 120 16.18 9.66 -1.45
CA GLY A 120 15.28 8.78 -2.17
C GLY A 120 15.78 7.34 -2.23
N LEU A 121 14.96 6.43 -1.74
CA LEU A 121 15.05 5.00 -1.94
C LEU A 121 13.91 4.54 -2.87
N PRO A 122 14.13 3.52 -3.71
CA PRO A 122 13.03 2.87 -4.43
C PRO A 122 12.12 2.17 -3.43
N PHE A 123 10.80 2.28 -3.65
CA PHE A 123 9.82 1.59 -2.82
C PHE A 123 8.69 0.97 -3.65
N ILE A 124 8.11 -0.11 -3.14
CA ILE A 124 6.85 -0.71 -3.62
C ILE A 124 5.81 -0.66 -2.49
N TYR A 125 4.53 -0.71 -2.85
CA TYR A 125 3.44 -0.62 -1.88
C TYR A 125 2.51 -1.84 -1.93
N LEU A 126 2.33 -2.48 -0.78
CA LEU A 126 1.40 -3.57 -0.52
C LEU A 126 0.29 -3.05 0.41
N PRO A 127 -0.77 -2.41 -0.13
CA PRO A 127 -1.87 -1.89 0.66
C PRO A 127 -2.68 -2.99 1.38
N THR A 128 -2.78 -2.89 2.70
CA THR A 128 -3.49 -3.90 3.54
C THR A 128 -4.89 -3.48 3.99
N THR A 129 -5.30 -2.24 3.68
CA THR A 129 -6.67 -1.78 3.94
C THR A 129 -7.43 -1.58 2.64
N LEU A 130 -8.75 -1.79 2.65
CA LEU A 130 -9.57 -1.55 1.46
C LEU A 130 -9.43 -0.11 0.96
N LEU A 131 -9.45 0.86 1.88
CA LEU A 131 -9.24 2.28 1.56
C LEU A 131 -7.93 2.52 0.82
N SER A 132 -6.83 1.90 1.29
CA SER A 132 -5.55 2.03 0.59
C SER A 132 -5.52 1.32 -0.76
N GLN A 133 -6.24 0.22 -0.93
CA GLN A 133 -6.28 -0.54 -2.20
C GLN A 133 -7.04 0.19 -3.31
N VAL A 134 -8.02 1.04 -2.95
CA VAL A 134 -8.91 1.71 -3.92
C VAL A 134 -8.61 3.19 -4.13
N ASP A 135 -7.84 3.82 -3.23
CA ASP A 135 -7.54 5.27 -3.32
C ASP A 135 -6.09 5.57 -2.87
N ALA A 136 -5.77 5.36 -1.59
CA ALA A 136 -4.53 5.93 -1.02
C ALA A 136 -3.22 5.38 -1.60
N SER A 137 -3.21 4.21 -2.25
CA SER A 137 -2.03 3.70 -2.95
C SER A 137 -1.78 4.34 -4.31
N ILE A 138 -2.71 5.17 -4.80
CA ILE A 138 -2.68 5.72 -6.15
C ILE A 138 -2.31 7.20 -6.12
N GLY A 139 -1.31 7.55 -6.93
CA GLY A 139 -0.96 8.94 -7.24
C GLY A 139 0.26 9.50 -6.50
N GLY A 140 0.94 8.68 -5.69
CA GLY A 140 2.24 9.03 -5.10
C GLY A 140 2.20 10.25 -4.18
N LYS A 141 1.05 10.52 -3.56
CA LYS A 141 0.85 11.66 -2.65
C LYS A 141 1.30 11.27 -1.25
N LEU A 142 2.56 11.52 -0.93
CA LEU A 142 3.16 11.12 0.34
C LEU A 142 3.19 12.31 1.28
N GLY A 143 2.92 12.09 2.56
CA GLY A 143 2.95 13.20 3.50
C GLY A 143 2.64 12.82 4.94
N VAL A 144 2.81 13.82 5.80
CA VAL A 144 2.56 13.74 7.23
C VAL A 144 1.83 14.97 7.74
N ASP A 145 1.22 14.80 8.90
CA ASP A 145 0.50 15.87 9.58
C ASP A 145 1.48 16.73 10.38
N VAL A 146 1.25 18.05 10.36
CA VAL A 146 1.99 19.01 11.18
C VAL A 146 0.99 19.82 11.98
N ASN A 147 1.12 19.82 13.31
CA ASN A 147 0.23 20.53 14.23
C ASN A 147 -1.27 20.26 13.99
N GLY A 148 -1.61 19.00 13.66
CA GLY A 148 -2.99 18.58 13.40
C GLY A 148 -3.51 18.90 11.99
N ILE A 149 -2.74 19.59 11.16
CA ILE A 149 -3.09 19.87 9.78
C ILE A 149 -2.68 18.70 8.90
N LYS A 150 -3.66 18.11 8.20
CA LYS A 150 -3.50 16.91 7.40
C LYS A 150 -2.57 17.09 6.21
N ASN A 151 -1.63 16.16 6.04
CA ASN A 151 -0.80 16.02 4.83
C ASN A 151 -0.08 17.31 4.37
N VAL A 152 0.23 18.22 5.28
CA VAL A 152 0.76 19.55 4.94
C VAL A 152 2.25 19.53 4.60
N ALA A 153 3.00 18.58 5.16
CA ALA A 153 4.38 18.32 4.79
C ALA A 153 4.45 17.03 3.99
N GLY A 154 4.87 17.11 2.72
CA GLY A 154 4.80 15.97 1.82
C GLY A 154 5.61 16.13 0.54
N ILE A 155 5.57 15.09 -0.29
CA ILE A 155 6.22 15.02 -1.59
C ILE A 155 5.36 14.19 -2.55
N PHE A 156 5.39 14.54 -3.83
CA PHE A 156 4.86 13.70 -4.89
C PHE A 156 5.96 12.76 -5.39
N GLN A 157 5.85 11.47 -5.08
CA GLN A 157 6.77 10.44 -5.54
C GLN A 157 6.00 9.13 -5.76
N ASN A 158 6.08 8.59 -6.97
CA ASN A 158 5.42 7.34 -7.31
C ASN A 158 6.20 6.13 -6.75
N PRO A 159 5.50 5.08 -6.30
CA PRO A 159 6.13 3.78 -6.05
C PRO A 159 6.63 3.19 -7.36
N LYS A 160 7.52 2.19 -7.27
CA LYS A 160 7.91 1.35 -8.40
C LYS A 160 6.73 0.54 -8.91
N ASN A 161 5.96 -0.06 -8.00
CA ASN A 161 4.75 -0.82 -8.26
C ASN A 161 3.85 -0.85 -7.01
N VAL A 162 2.56 -1.09 -7.22
CA VAL A 162 1.58 -1.37 -6.17
C VAL A 162 1.08 -2.80 -6.34
N PHE A 163 0.96 -3.56 -5.25
CA PHE A 163 0.48 -4.95 -5.26
C PHE A 163 -0.72 -5.11 -4.34
N VAL A 164 -1.88 -5.36 -4.94
CA VAL A 164 -3.16 -5.53 -4.26
C VAL A 164 -3.43 -7.02 -4.07
N PHE A 165 -3.55 -7.42 -2.80
CA PHE A 165 -3.93 -8.78 -2.41
C PHE A 165 -5.14 -8.71 -1.49
N THR A 166 -6.19 -9.46 -1.84
CA THR A 166 -7.42 -9.54 -1.04
C THR A 166 -7.21 -10.30 0.26
N GLU A 167 -6.20 -11.17 0.35
CA GLU A 167 -5.83 -11.91 1.55
C GLU A 167 -5.54 -11.00 2.75
N PHE A 168 -4.93 -9.83 2.53
CA PHE A 168 -4.71 -8.85 3.60
C PHE A 168 -6.00 -8.32 4.22
N LEU A 169 -7.10 -8.29 3.46
CA LEU A 169 -8.39 -7.81 3.95
C LEU A 169 -9.03 -8.76 4.95
N GLN A 170 -8.65 -10.04 4.99
CA GLN A 170 -9.24 -11.05 5.89
C GLN A 170 -9.06 -10.71 7.36
N THR A 171 -8.00 -9.96 7.71
CA THR A 171 -7.71 -9.52 9.07
C THR A 171 -8.23 -8.11 9.40
N LEU A 172 -8.79 -7.40 8.41
CA LEU A 172 -9.13 -5.98 8.52
C LEU A 172 -10.47 -5.77 9.27
N PRO A 173 -10.51 -5.00 10.37
CA PRO A 173 -11.78 -4.77 11.08
C PRO A 173 -12.89 -4.22 10.17
N GLU A 174 -14.14 -4.65 10.39
CA GLU A 174 -15.29 -4.31 9.53
C GLU A 174 -15.47 -2.79 9.33
N ILE A 175 -15.17 -1.99 10.35
CA ILE A 175 -15.24 -0.52 10.26
C ILE A 175 -14.31 0.02 9.16
N HIS A 176 -13.13 -0.58 8.97
CA HIS A 176 -12.19 -0.18 7.93
C HIS A 176 -12.60 -0.67 6.54
N ILE A 177 -13.37 -1.75 6.43
CA ILE A 177 -14.05 -2.11 5.18
C ILE A 177 -15.13 -1.10 4.83
N ARG A 178 -15.96 -0.70 5.79
CA ARG A 178 -16.98 0.33 5.56
C ARG A 178 -16.35 1.63 5.07
N ASN A 179 -15.25 2.04 5.70
CA ASN A 179 -14.50 3.24 5.29
C ASN A 179 -13.96 3.12 3.85
N GLY A 180 -13.34 1.99 3.49
CA GLY A 180 -12.87 1.77 2.12
C GLY A 180 -14.00 1.69 1.10
N PHE A 181 -15.11 1.05 1.47
CA PHE A 181 -16.29 0.93 0.59
C PHE A 181 -16.95 2.29 0.33
N ALA A 182 -16.96 3.19 1.31
CA ALA A 182 -17.42 4.56 1.11
C ALA A 182 -16.62 5.29 0.01
N GLU A 183 -15.30 5.09 -0.05
CA GLU A 183 -14.49 5.65 -1.13
C GLU A 183 -14.76 4.99 -2.49
N MET A 184 -15.05 3.69 -2.53
CA MET A 184 -15.49 3.05 -3.77
C MET A 184 -16.77 3.70 -4.31
N ILE A 185 -17.75 3.96 -3.43
CA ILE A 185 -18.99 4.66 -3.79
C ILE A 185 -18.69 6.07 -4.29
N LYS A 186 -17.78 6.82 -3.64
CA LYS A 186 -17.33 8.13 -4.12
C LYS A 186 -16.82 8.02 -5.56
N HIS A 187 -15.93 7.06 -5.86
CA HIS A 187 -15.40 6.87 -7.20
C HIS A 187 -16.48 6.53 -8.23
N TRP A 188 -17.47 5.72 -7.88
CA TRP A 188 -18.60 5.42 -8.76
C TRP A 188 -19.44 6.67 -9.07
N LEU A 189 -19.70 7.50 -8.07
CA LEU A 189 -20.50 8.72 -8.22
C LEU A 189 -19.84 9.78 -9.12
N ILE A 190 -18.52 9.87 -9.12
CA ILE A 190 -17.77 10.90 -9.87
C ILE A 190 -17.24 10.42 -11.22
N ALA A 191 -17.40 9.14 -11.56
CA ALA A 191 -16.94 8.58 -12.83
C ALA A 191 -17.88 8.99 -13.98
N ASP A 192 -19.03 8.33 -14.09
CA ASP A 192 -20.09 8.61 -15.04
C ASP A 192 -21.35 7.81 -14.65
N ARG A 193 -22.49 8.11 -15.27
CA ARG A 193 -23.78 7.48 -14.96
C ARG A 193 -23.77 5.97 -15.22
N GLU A 194 -23.18 5.52 -16.31
CA GLU A 194 -23.17 4.10 -16.70
C GLU A 194 -22.34 3.27 -15.72
N THR A 195 -21.16 3.77 -15.35
CA THR A 195 -20.30 3.19 -14.31
C THR A 195 -21.02 3.15 -12.97
N PHE A 196 -21.68 4.24 -12.57
CA PHE A 196 -22.45 4.29 -11.33
C PHE A 196 -23.58 3.27 -11.32
N ASP A 197 -24.44 3.26 -12.34
CA ASP A 197 -25.60 2.37 -12.41
C ASP A 197 -25.17 0.89 -12.37
N THR A 198 -24.10 0.55 -13.10
CA THR A 198 -23.52 -0.79 -13.12
C THR A 198 -22.98 -1.19 -11.74
N ALA A 199 -22.17 -0.34 -11.10
CA ALA A 199 -21.59 -0.65 -9.81
C ALA A 199 -22.64 -0.68 -8.68
N HIS A 200 -23.60 0.25 -8.72
CA HIS A 200 -24.70 0.34 -7.77
C HIS A 200 -25.59 -0.91 -7.81
N ALA A 201 -25.86 -1.45 -9.00
CA ALA A 201 -26.62 -2.69 -9.17
C ALA A 201 -25.92 -3.91 -8.50
N HIS A 202 -24.59 -3.91 -8.44
CA HIS A 202 -23.78 -5.00 -7.87
C HIS A 202 -23.31 -4.72 -6.44
N ARG A 203 -23.64 -3.55 -5.85
CA ARG A 203 -23.07 -3.08 -4.59
C ARG A 203 -23.23 -4.09 -3.45
N ASP A 204 -24.40 -4.72 -3.33
CA ASP A 204 -24.72 -5.63 -2.23
C ASP A 204 -23.95 -6.95 -2.39
N PHE A 205 -23.73 -7.39 -3.64
CA PHE A 205 -22.88 -8.54 -3.94
C PHE A 205 -21.42 -8.25 -3.61
N ILE A 206 -20.90 -7.09 -4.03
CA ILE A 206 -19.52 -6.67 -3.74
C ILE A 206 -19.32 -6.57 -2.22
N TYR A 207 -20.22 -5.89 -1.52
CA TYR A 207 -20.12 -5.70 -0.08
C TYR A 207 -20.22 -7.03 0.69
N LYS A 208 -21.15 -7.92 0.31
CA LYS A 208 -21.23 -9.27 0.88
C LYS A 208 -19.96 -10.09 0.60
N LYS A 209 -19.35 -9.95 -0.58
CA LYS A 209 -18.10 -10.65 -0.91
C LYS A 209 -16.95 -10.14 -0.04
N LEU A 210 -16.85 -8.83 0.18
CA LEU A 210 -15.88 -8.24 1.11
C LEU A 210 -16.13 -8.73 2.55
N GLN A 211 -17.38 -8.84 2.97
CA GLN A 211 -17.73 -9.38 4.29
C GLN A 211 -17.43 -10.88 4.46
N LYS A 212 -17.40 -11.66 3.37
CA LYS A 212 -17.06 -13.09 3.38
C LYS A 212 -15.56 -13.39 3.36
N LEU A 213 -14.73 -12.36 3.23
CA LEU A 213 -13.29 -12.48 3.45
C LEU A 213 -12.97 -12.56 4.96
N TYR A 214 -13.96 -12.33 5.84
CA TYR A 214 -13.89 -12.49 7.30
C TYR A 214 -14.37 -13.86 7.77
#